data_AF-A0A963ANZ5-F1
#
_entry.id   AF-A0A963ANZ5-F1
#
_cell.length_a   1.000
_cell.length_b   1.000
_cell.length_c   1.000
_cell.angle_alpha   90.00
_cell.angle_beta   90.00
_cell.angle_gamma   90.00
#
_symmetry.space_group_name_H-M   'P 1'
#
loop_
_entity.id
_entity.type
_entity.pdbx_description
1 polymer ?
#
loop_
_entity_poly.entity_id
_entity_poly.type
_entity_poly.pdbx_seq_one_letter_code
_entity_poly.pdbx_strand_id
1 'polypeptide(L)'
;MQKRDSKSAGYTRLEIAFMLVLVILVGLLAVTKYLELSEDAEQAMEPGLIEGVRKGIASYAEEARDRGSSQLYPNVLDDAESGPVTARDPYFGRVLDRGVAVAGWSKLATNRYRTPSGKSVEYNPDTGELLISAVEMAPLPNKP
;
A
#
# COMPACT_ATOMS: atom_id res chain seq x y z
N MET A 1 15.45 65.23 -7.36
CA MET A 1 15.19 63.88 -7.91
C MET A 1 16.27 62.96 -7.37
N GLN A 2 15.95 62.17 -6.34
CA GLN A 2 16.93 61.41 -5.55
C GLN A 2 17.04 59.99 -6.11
N LYS A 3 18.17 59.64 -6.75
CA LYS A 3 18.47 58.28 -7.20
C LYS A 3 18.79 57.43 -5.97
N ARG A 4 17.97 56.41 -5.70
CA ARG A 4 18.30 55.37 -4.72
C ARG A 4 19.16 54.33 -5.43
N ASP A 5 20.43 54.27 -5.09
CA ASP A 5 21.31 53.16 -5.50
C ASP A 5 20.92 51.91 -4.71
N SER A 6 20.16 51.01 -5.34
CA SER A 6 19.97 49.66 -4.84
C SER A 6 21.27 48.89 -5.03
N LYS A 7 22.12 48.84 -4.00
CA LYS A 7 23.24 47.90 -3.95
C LYS A 7 22.67 46.48 -3.94
N SER A 8 22.65 45.82 -5.09
CA SER A 8 22.51 44.37 -5.15
C SER A 8 23.78 43.76 -4.54
N ALA A 9 23.73 43.44 -3.25
CA ALA A 9 24.76 42.65 -2.60
C ALA A 9 24.75 41.25 -3.22
N GLY A 10 25.66 41.01 -4.17
CA GLY A 10 25.83 39.68 -4.76
C GLY A 10 26.30 38.70 -3.70
N TYR A 11 25.61 37.57 -3.60
CA TYR A 11 25.98 36.48 -2.69
C TYR A 11 27.45 36.08 -2.87
N THR A 12 28.17 35.97 -1.75
CA THR A 12 29.57 35.55 -1.74
C THR A 12 29.67 34.08 -2.20
N ARG A 13 30.65 33.73 -3.04
CA ARG A 13 30.82 32.33 -3.54
C ARG A 13 30.86 31.30 -2.41
N LEU A 14 31.44 31.68 -1.27
CA LEU A 14 31.51 30.86 -0.07
C LEU A 14 30.14 30.62 0.59
N GLU A 15 29.25 31.60 0.54
CA GLU A 15 27.90 31.51 1.10
C GLU A 15 27.02 30.56 0.29
N ILE A 16 27.13 30.61 -1.04
CA ILE A 16 26.47 29.65 -1.94
C ILE A 16 27.00 28.23 -1.66
N ALA A 17 28.31 28.07 -1.49
CA ALA A 17 28.91 26.78 -1.15
C ALA A 17 28.38 26.25 0.19
N PHE A 18 28.26 27.11 1.21
CA PHE A 18 27.73 26.70 2.51
C PHE A 18 26.24 26.34 2.45
N MET A 19 25.41 27.12 1.76
CA MET A 19 23.99 26.79 1.55
C MET A 19 23.82 25.47 0.80
N LEU A 20 24.64 25.21 -0.22
CA LEU A 20 24.60 23.94 -0.97
C LEU A 20 24.88 22.75 -0.03
N VAL A 21 25.89 22.86 0.82
CA VAL A 21 26.23 21.81 1.80
C VAL A 21 25.06 21.59 2.77
N LEU A 22 24.43 22.65 3.26
CA LEU A 22 23.26 22.54 4.14
C LEU A 22 22.08 21.87 3.45
N VAL A 23 21.78 22.22 2.19
CA VAL A 23 20.68 21.62 1.42
C VAL A 23 20.93 20.12 1.21
N ILE A 24 22.16 19.72 0.90
CA ILE A 24 22.51 18.30 0.74
C ILE A 24 22.31 17.54 2.06
N LEU A 25 22.78 18.09 3.19
CA LEU A 25 22.63 17.45 4.50
C LEU A 25 21.16 17.30 4.91
N VAL A 26 20.36 18.36 4.76
CA VAL A 26 18.92 18.31 5.06
C VAL A 26 18.20 17.34 4.12
N GLY A 27 18.57 17.34 2.83
CA GLY A 27 18.00 16.42 1.84
C GLY A 27 18.22 14.96 2.21
N LEU A 28 19.43 14.60 2.65
CA LEU A 28 19.74 13.22 3.08
C LEU A 28 18.92 12.78 4.29
N LEU A 29 18.76 13.65 5.30
CA LEU A 29 17.94 13.36 6.48
C LEU A 29 16.44 13.29 6.17
N ALA A 30 15.96 14.11 5.24
CA ALA A 30 14.56 14.10 4.82
C ALA A 30 14.20 12.80 4.08
N VAL A 31 15.11 12.28 3.24
CA VAL A 31 14.88 11.02 2.50
C VAL A 31 14.70 9.84 3.44
N THR A 32 15.55 9.69 4.46
CA THR A 32 15.43 8.54 5.38
C THR A 32 14.13 8.59 6.19
N LYS A 33 13.75 9.78 6.67
CA LYS A 33 12.48 9.97 7.39
C LYS A 33 11.25 9.74 6.52
N TYR A 34 11.34 10.11 5.24
CA TYR A 34 10.27 9.87 4.28
C TYR A 34 10.03 8.37 4.05
N LEU A 35 11.11 7.58 3.93
CA LEU A 35 11.00 6.12 3.76
C LEU A 35 10.36 5.43 4.98
N GLU A 36 10.79 5.79 6.20
CA GLU A 36 10.19 5.26 7.44
C GLU A 36 8.69 5.56 7.54
N LEU A 37 8.28 6.79 7.23
CA LEU A 37 6.87 7.20 7.29
C LEU A 37 6.00 6.46 6.26
N SER A 38 6.58 6.11 5.10
CA SER A 38 5.86 5.39 4.05
C SER A 38 5.50 3.97 4.49
N GLU A 39 6.43 3.26 5.13
CA GLU A 39 6.19 1.89 5.61
C GLU A 39 5.14 1.86 6.73
N ASP A 40 5.23 2.82 7.68
CA ASP A 40 4.25 2.95 8.76
C ASP A 40 2.85 3.28 8.21
N ALA A 41 2.77 4.15 7.20
CA ALA A 41 1.50 4.51 6.58
C ALA A 41 0.86 3.32 5.85
N GLU A 42 1.65 2.51 5.14
CA GLU A 42 1.15 1.30 4.46
C GLU A 42 0.57 0.29 5.46
N GLN A 43 1.26 0.07 6.58
CA GLN A 43 0.76 -0.81 7.64
C GLN A 43 -0.48 -0.24 8.35
N ALA A 44 -0.52 1.08 8.58
CA ALA A 44 -1.66 1.74 9.20
C ALA A 44 -2.93 1.70 8.31
N MET A 45 -2.77 1.63 6.99
CA MET A 45 -3.88 1.50 6.05
C MET A 45 -4.44 0.07 5.93
N GLU A 46 -3.66 -0.95 6.31
CA GLU A 46 -4.04 -2.36 6.18
C GLU A 46 -5.43 -2.68 6.79
N PRO A 47 -5.77 -2.29 8.03
CA PRO A 47 -7.08 -2.60 8.61
C PRO A 47 -8.23 -1.98 7.82
N GLY A 48 -8.04 -0.75 7.33
CA GLY A 48 -9.03 -0.04 6.53
C GLY A 48 -9.27 -0.71 5.17
N LEU A 49 -8.20 -1.20 4.54
CA LEU A 49 -8.31 -1.95 3.29
C LEU A 49 -9.03 -3.28 3.49
N ILE A 50 -8.66 -4.05 4.52
CA ILE A 50 -9.30 -5.33 4.84
C ILE A 50 -10.80 -5.15 5.10
N GLU A 51 -11.18 -4.14 5.88
CA GLU A 51 -12.58 -3.84 6.14
C GLU A 51 -13.31 -3.37 4.87
N GLY A 52 -12.62 -2.61 4.01
CA GLY A 52 -13.11 -2.27 2.69
C GLY A 52 -13.43 -3.49 1.84
N VAL A 53 -12.53 -4.48 1.78
CA VAL A 53 -12.76 -5.74 1.06
C VAL A 53 -13.93 -6.51 1.66
N ARG A 54 -14.04 -6.61 2.99
CA ARG A 54 -15.20 -7.26 3.65
C ARG A 54 -16.53 -6.61 3.24
N LYS A 55 -16.60 -5.28 3.25
CA LYS A 55 -17.78 -4.52 2.81
C LYS A 55 -18.06 -4.72 1.32
N GLY A 56 -17.02 -4.73 0.49
CA GLY A 56 -17.15 -5.01 -0.94
C GLY A 56 -17.76 -6.38 -1.22
N ILE A 57 -17.29 -7.42 -0.52
CA ILE A 57 -17.85 -8.77 -0.63
C ILE A 57 -19.32 -8.81 -0.18
N ALA A 58 -19.66 -8.13 0.93
CA ALA A 58 -21.03 -8.05 1.41
C ALA A 58 -21.95 -7.34 0.39
N SER A 59 -21.49 -6.23 -0.18
CA SER A 59 -22.23 -5.48 -1.21
C SER A 59 -22.42 -6.30 -2.49
N TYR A 60 -21.39 -7.04 -2.92
CA TYR A 60 -21.52 -7.98 -4.04
C TYR A 60 -22.62 -9.02 -3.77
N ALA A 61 -22.70 -9.53 -2.54
CA ALA A 61 -23.70 -10.52 -2.15
C ALA A 61 -25.12 -9.96 -2.12
N GLU A 62 -25.30 -8.72 -1.69
CA GLU A 62 -26.58 -8.02 -1.78
C GLU A 62 -27.01 -7.87 -3.25
N GLU A 63 -26.13 -7.39 -4.11
CA GLU A 63 -26.43 -7.26 -5.56
C GLU A 63 -26.72 -8.61 -6.22
N ALA A 64 -26.01 -9.67 -5.83
CA ALA A 64 -26.25 -11.02 -6.30
C ALA A 64 -27.64 -11.53 -5.89
N ARG A 65 -28.08 -11.25 -4.65
CA ARG A 65 -29.43 -11.60 -4.17
C ARG A 65 -30.51 -10.86 -4.93
N ASP A 66 -30.32 -9.55 -5.16
CA ASP A 66 -31.29 -8.73 -5.90
C ASP A 66 -31.48 -9.19 -7.35
N ARG A 67 -30.41 -9.72 -7.95
CA ARG A 67 -30.45 -10.32 -9.29
C ARG A 67 -30.99 -11.76 -9.31
N GLY A 68 -31.27 -12.36 -8.16
CA GLY A 68 -31.68 -13.77 -8.06
C GLY A 68 -30.57 -14.76 -8.45
N SER A 69 -29.30 -14.37 -8.30
CA SER A 69 -28.16 -15.24 -8.57
C SER A 69 -28.09 -16.38 -7.56
N SER A 70 -27.84 -17.60 -8.03
CA SER A 70 -27.52 -18.74 -7.16
C SER A 70 -26.14 -18.60 -6.51
N GLN A 71 -25.23 -17.87 -7.16
CA GLN A 71 -23.91 -17.56 -6.65
C GLN A 71 -23.94 -16.20 -5.95
N LEU A 72 -23.87 -16.21 -4.62
CA LEU A 72 -23.93 -15.01 -3.80
C LEU A 72 -22.59 -14.29 -3.68
N TYR A 73 -21.47 -15.01 -3.71
CA TYR A 73 -20.15 -14.42 -3.54
C TYR A 73 -19.28 -14.68 -4.76
N PRO A 74 -18.29 -13.82 -5.07
CA PRO A 74 -17.43 -14.03 -6.21
C PRO A 74 -16.51 -15.26 -6.01
N ASN A 75 -16.27 -16.06 -7.06
CA ASN A 75 -15.34 -17.20 -6.95
C ASN A 75 -13.89 -16.79 -6.66
N VAL A 76 -13.52 -15.59 -7.12
CA VAL A 76 -12.20 -14.97 -6.96
C VAL A 76 -12.37 -13.48 -6.72
N LEU A 77 -11.45 -12.85 -5.99
CA LEU A 77 -11.54 -11.41 -5.68
C LEU A 77 -10.90 -10.51 -6.74
N ASP A 78 -10.03 -11.07 -7.57
CA ASP A 78 -9.38 -10.42 -8.70
C ASP A 78 -8.83 -11.46 -9.67
N ASP A 79 -8.45 -10.98 -10.86
CA ASP A 79 -7.85 -11.78 -11.93
C ASP A 79 -6.32 -11.66 -11.95
N ALA A 80 -5.72 -11.09 -10.90
CA ALA A 80 -4.30 -10.81 -10.87
C ALA A 80 -3.45 -12.08 -10.78
N GLU A 81 -2.27 -12.04 -11.37
CA GLU A 81 -1.31 -13.14 -11.26
C GLU A 81 -0.72 -13.24 -9.84
N SER A 82 -0.24 -14.44 -9.48
CA SER A 82 0.49 -14.60 -8.21
C SER A 82 1.81 -13.85 -8.26
N GLY A 83 2.12 -13.11 -7.20
CA GLY A 83 3.31 -12.25 -7.16
C GLY A 83 3.13 -11.01 -6.31
N PRO A 84 4.04 -10.03 -6.40
CA PRO A 84 3.86 -8.71 -5.81
C PRO A 84 2.76 -7.93 -6.55
N VAL A 85 2.00 -7.10 -5.82
CA VAL A 85 0.98 -6.26 -6.46
C VAL A 85 1.61 -5.26 -7.42
N THR A 86 0.90 -4.91 -8.48
CA THR A 86 1.32 -3.84 -9.40
C THR A 86 0.17 -2.88 -9.67
N ALA A 87 0.50 -1.64 -10.06
CA ALA A 87 -0.51 -0.67 -10.46
C ALA A 87 -1.30 -1.07 -11.72
N ARG A 88 -0.74 -1.98 -12.54
CA ARG A 88 -1.42 -2.52 -13.73
C ARG A 88 -2.35 -3.67 -13.41
N ASP A 89 -2.11 -4.35 -12.29
CA ASP A 89 -2.82 -5.54 -11.87
C ASP A 89 -3.16 -5.43 -10.37
N PRO A 90 -4.13 -4.55 -10.02
CA PRO A 90 -4.51 -4.32 -8.64
C PRO A 90 -5.32 -5.50 -8.09
N TYR A 91 -5.12 -5.81 -6.81
CA TYR A 91 -5.88 -6.86 -6.13
C TYR A 91 -7.28 -6.41 -5.74
N PHE A 92 -8.17 -7.37 -5.50
CA PHE A 92 -9.55 -7.16 -5.06
C PHE A 92 -10.44 -6.32 -6.01
N GLY A 93 -10.08 -6.23 -7.30
CA GLY A 93 -10.80 -5.42 -8.29
C GLY A 93 -12.25 -5.85 -8.56
N ARG A 94 -12.66 -7.04 -8.12
CA ARG A 94 -14.06 -7.50 -8.27
C ARG A 94 -14.98 -7.03 -7.14
N VAL A 95 -14.41 -6.56 -6.03
CA VAL A 95 -15.15 -6.12 -4.84
C VAL A 95 -14.82 -4.70 -4.41
N LEU A 96 -13.78 -4.09 -4.99
CA LEU A 96 -13.41 -2.70 -4.80
C LEU A 96 -13.31 -1.99 -6.15
N ASP A 97 -13.96 -0.83 -6.28
CA ASP A 97 -14.00 -0.06 -7.54
C ASP A 97 -12.62 0.27 -8.13
N ARG A 98 -11.61 0.46 -7.28
CA ARG A 98 -10.24 0.79 -7.70
C ARG A 98 -9.22 -0.31 -7.41
N GLY A 99 -9.64 -1.39 -6.77
CA GLY A 99 -8.72 -2.41 -6.23
C GLY A 99 -7.69 -1.86 -5.25
N VAL A 100 -6.70 -2.68 -4.92
CA VAL A 100 -5.54 -2.35 -4.07
C VAL A 100 -4.27 -2.47 -4.92
N ALA A 101 -3.50 -1.38 -5.00
CA ALA A 101 -2.22 -1.31 -5.69
C ALA A 101 -1.09 -0.80 -4.77
N VAL A 102 -1.26 -0.96 -3.46
CA VAL A 102 -0.31 -0.49 -2.44
C VAL A 102 0.83 -1.49 -2.29
N ALA A 103 2.07 -1.02 -2.25
CA ALA A 103 3.24 -1.88 -2.07
C ALA A 103 3.14 -2.75 -0.80
N GLY A 104 3.89 -3.85 -0.76
CA GLY A 104 3.87 -4.81 0.34
C GLY A 104 2.77 -5.88 0.23
N TRP A 105 1.71 -5.67 -0.55
CA TRP A 105 0.75 -6.72 -0.87
C TRP A 105 1.31 -7.73 -1.87
N SER A 106 1.04 -9.01 -1.66
CA SER A 106 1.41 -10.08 -2.59
C SER A 106 0.35 -11.18 -2.66
N LYS A 107 0.04 -11.68 -3.85
CA LYS A 107 -0.86 -12.82 -4.04
C LYS A 107 -0.05 -14.11 -3.99
N LEU A 108 -0.42 -14.98 -3.06
CA LEU A 108 0.21 -16.28 -2.82
C LEU A 108 -0.47 -17.40 -3.60
N ALA A 109 -1.79 -17.31 -3.75
CA ALA A 109 -2.63 -18.22 -4.53
C ALA A 109 -3.93 -17.50 -4.95
N THR A 110 -4.81 -18.16 -5.71
CA THR A 110 -6.05 -17.59 -6.26
C THR A 110 -6.87 -16.77 -5.26
N ASN A 111 -7.04 -17.27 -4.03
CA ASN A 111 -7.79 -16.63 -2.96
C ASN A 111 -6.95 -16.42 -1.70
N ARG A 112 -5.63 -16.30 -1.86
CA ARG A 112 -4.70 -16.14 -0.73
C ARG A 112 -3.70 -15.02 -1.00
N TYR A 113 -3.62 -14.10 -0.05
CA TYR A 113 -2.82 -12.88 -0.15
C TYR A 113 -1.94 -12.74 1.09
N ARG A 114 -0.84 -12.02 0.95
CA ARG A 114 0.02 -11.54 2.03
C ARG A 114 -0.14 -10.03 2.12
N THR A 115 -0.38 -9.53 3.32
CA THR A 115 -0.49 -8.09 3.60
C THR A 115 0.89 -7.45 3.81
N PRO A 116 0.99 -6.10 3.82
CA PRO A 116 2.25 -5.40 4.13
C PRO A 116 2.81 -5.75 5.51
N SER A 117 1.97 -5.98 6.52
CA SER A 117 2.44 -6.46 7.84
C SER A 117 2.85 -7.94 7.87
N GLY A 118 2.78 -8.62 6.72
CA GLY A 118 3.18 -10.02 6.59
C GLY A 118 2.11 -11.02 7.01
N LYS A 119 0.87 -10.62 7.28
CA LYS A 119 -0.23 -11.55 7.59
C LYS A 119 -0.71 -12.26 6.33
N SER A 120 -1.25 -13.47 6.49
CA SER A 120 -1.95 -14.18 5.43
C SER A 120 -3.44 -13.85 5.49
N VAL A 121 -4.01 -13.53 4.33
CA VAL A 121 -5.44 -13.31 4.13
C VAL A 121 -5.95 -14.36 3.17
N GLU A 122 -6.90 -15.17 3.62
CA GLU A 122 -7.51 -16.22 2.82
C GLU A 122 -9.01 -15.94 2.67
N TYR A 123 -9.49 -16.02 1.43
CA TYR A 123 -10.87 -15.79 1.08
C TYR A 123 -11.58 -17.11 0.80
N ASN A 124 -12.75 -17.30 1.43
CA ASN A 124 -13.63 -18.43 1.17
C ASN A 124 -14.79 -18.00 0.25
N PRO A 125 -14.84 -18.48 -1.01
CA PRO A 125 -15.91 -18.12 -1.95
C PRO A 125 -17.27 -18.74 -1.60
N ASP A 126 -17.29 -19.82 -0.81
CA ASP A 126 -18.56 -20.47 -0.43
C ASP A 126 -19.29 -19.68 0.66
N THR A 127 -18.54 -19.06 1.57
CA THR A 127 -19.10 -18.31 2.72
C THR A 127 -19.00 -16.80 2.57
N GLY A 128 -18.14 -16.31 1.68
CA GLY A 128 -17.82 -14.88 1.57
C GLY A 128 -16.87 -14.38 2.67
N GLU A 129 -16.31 -15.27 3.49
CA GLU A 129 -15.48 -14.87 4.63
C GLU A 129 -14.03 -14.59 4.24
N LEU A 130 -13.44 -13.60 4.92
CA LEU A 130 -12.01 -13.34 4.93
C LEU A 130 -11.41 -13.80 6.26
N LEU A 131 -10.53 -14.79 6.19
CA LEU A 131 -9.74 -15.29 7.31
C LEU A 131 -8.39 -14.60 7.31
N ILE A 132 -7.99 -14.07 8.46
CA ILE A 132 -6.72 -13.39 8.64
C ILE A 132 -5.92 -14.19 9.66
N SER A 133 -4.72 -14.59 9.28
CA SER A 133 -3.81 -15.32 10.17
C SER A 133 -2.47 -14.63 10.18
N ALA A 134 -1.82 -14.58 11.35
CA ALA A 134 -0.40 -14.28 11.38
C ALA A 134 0.31 -15.34 10.53
N VAL A 135 1.25 -14.95 9.68
CA VAL A 135 2.12 -15.94 9.05
C VAL A 135 2.91 -16.59 10.18
N GLU A 136 2.70 -17.89 10.36
CA GLU A 136 3.55 -18.70 11.23
C GLU A 136 4.97 -18.58 10.68
N MET A 137 5.80 -17.78 11.34
CA MET A 137 7.23 -17.75 11.04
C MET A 137 7.72 -19.17 11.32
N ALA A 138 8.02 -19.92 10.27
CA ALA A 138 8.72 -21.19 10.41
C ALA A 138 9.91 -20.95 11.36
N PRO A 139 10.09 -21.75 12.42
CA PRO A 139 11.18 -21.54 13.37
C PRO A 139 12.48 -21.46 12.58
N LEU A 140 13.26 -20.41 12.84
CA LEU A 140 14.56 -20.18 12.20
C LEU A 140 15.35 -21.50 12.28
N PRO A 141 15.95 -21.97 11.16
CA PRO A 141 16.81 -23.14 11.22
C PRO A 141 17.91 -22.85 12.24
N ASN A 142 17.97 -23.69 13.27
CA ASN A 142 18.95 -23.59 14.34
C ASN A 142 20.32 -23.60 13.67
N LYS A 143 21.05 -22.48 13.73
CA LYS A 143 22.43 -22.43 13.20
C LYS A 143 23.25 -23.46 13.98
N PRO A 144 24.01 -24.34 13.30
CA PRO A 144 24.87 -25.31 13.96
C PRO A 144 25.98 -24.62 14.77
#